data_AF-A0A821ND32-F1
#
_entry.id   AF-A0A821ND32-F1
#
_cell.length_a   1.000
_cell.length_b   1.000
_cell.length_c   1.000
_cell.angle_alpha   90.00
_cell.angle_beta   90.00
_cell.angle_gamma   90.00
#
_symmetry.space_group_name_H-M   'P 1'
#
loop_
_entity.id
_entity.type
_entity.pdbx_description
1 polymer ?
#
loop_
_entity_poly.entity_id
_entity_poly.type
_entity_poly.pdbx_seq_one_letter_code
_entity_poly.pdbx_strand_id
1 'polypeptide(L)'
;MNLDLPRTTTAGTCNPTIAQLEELNEMLNILVSGIETLTNDEQCLTHEALQIQITLSTLAAEQSKVKLSIEESNIFLEGVKHNQDLSSLQEKVDDLQFNAQSERLTSIYSPPFYSSPNGYKMRACLYLNGNGNACCIRMSLFFVLMRDLNDPILKFPFNYKVTFCLYGQIPQQRHIIDSFRPGIKSNSFQSP
;
A
#
# COMPACT_ATOMS: atom_id res chain seq x y z
N MET A 1 -62.32 -22.78 -87.38
CA MET A 1 -62.73 -23.99 -86.65
C MET A 1 -61.76 -24.14 -85.50
N ASN A 2 -62.11 -23.65 -84.31
CA ASN A 2 -62.74 -24.44 -83.23
C ASN A 2 -62.01 -25.77 -82.97
N LEU A 3 -61.37 -25.87 -81.81
CA LEU A 3 -61.89 -26.68 -80.71
C LEU A 3 -61.09 -26.35 -79.43
N ASP A 4 -61.73 -25.56 -78.57
CA ASP A 4 -61.42 -25.47 -77.14
C ASP A 4 -61.46 -26.87 -76.52
N LEU A 5 -60.44 -27.21 -75.71
CA LEU A 5 -60.51 -28.29 -74.75
C LEU A 5 -60.42 -27.73 -73.32
N PRO A 6 -61.22 -28.25 -72.37
CA PRO A 6 -61.43 -27.60 -71.09
C PRO A 6 -60.50 -28.14 -69.98
N ARG A 7 -60.35 -27.28 -68.96
CA ARG A 7 -60.07 -27.56 -67.54
C ARG A 7 -58.67 -28.08 -67.17
N THR A 8 -58.06 -27.37 -66.21
CA THR A 8 -58.09 -27.80 -64.80
C THR A 8 -57.75 -26.63 -63.90
N THR A 9 -58.77 -26.01 -63.29
CA THR A 9 -58.59 -25.23 -62.07
C THR A 9 -58.32 -26.24 -60.96
N THR A 10 -57.05 -26.46 -60.65
CA THR A 10 -56.65 -27.13 -59.40
C THR A 10 -56.95 -26.15 -58.26
N ALA A 11 -58.15 -26.24 -57.70
CA ALA A 11 -58.42 -25.69 -56.39
C ALA A 11 -57.47 -26.40 -55.41
N GLY A 12 -56.48 -25.66 -54.91
CA GLY A 12 -55.64 -26.12 -53.83
C GLY A 12 -56.51 -26.32 -52.60
N THR A 13 -56.97 -27.54 -52.38
CA THR A 13 -57.48 -27.98 -51.08
C THR A 13 -56.28 -27.94 -50.14
N CYS A 14 -56.13 -26.83 -49.42
CA CYS A 14 -55.23 -26.75 -48.29
C CYS A 14 -55.76 -27.77 -47.26
N ASN A 15 -55.06 -28.90 -47.11
CA ASN A 15 -55.43 -29.89 -46.12
C ASN A 15 -55.25 -29.23 -44.75
N PRO A 16 -56.31 -29.04 -43.96
CA PRO A 16 -56.27 -28.27 -42.72
C PRO A 16 -55.26 -28.85 -41.71
N THR A 17 -55.02 -30.16 -41.78
CA THR A 17 -54.03 -30.88 -40.98
C THR A 17 -52.57 -30.49 -41.31
N ILE A 18 -52.27 -30.11 -42.55
CA ILE A 18 -50.91 -29.70 -42.96
C ILE A 18 -50.62 -28.28 -42.47
N ALA A 19 -51.58 -27.37 -42.62
CA ALA A 19 -51.46 -25.99 -42.13
C ALA A 19 -51.27 -25.92 -40.60
N GLN A 20 -51.97 -26.78 -39.84
CA GLN A 20 -51.79 -26.89 -38.39
C GLN A 20 -50.40 -27.43 -38.00
N LEU A 21 -49.84 -28.32 -38.81
CA LEU A 21 -48.50 -28.88 -38.61
C LEU A 21 -47.41 -27.84 -38.89
N GLU A 22 -47.61 -26.98 -39.90
CA GLU A 22 -46.73 -25.86 -40.21
C GLU A 22 -46.75 -24.82 -39.08
N GLU A 23 -47.93 -24.44 -38.58
CA GLU A 23 -48.07 -23.56 -37.40
C GLU A 23 -47.36 -24.13 -36.17
N LEU A 24 -47.51 -25.44 -35.91
CA LEU A 24 -46.85 -26.10 -34.80
C LEU A 24 -45.32 -26.11 -34.96
N ASN A 25 -44.83 -26.33 -36.17
CA ASN A 25 -43.40 -26.32 -36.47
C ASN A 25 -42.79 -24.92 -36.33
N GLU A 26 -43.55 -23.88 -36.71
CA GLU A 26 -43.14 -22.49 -36.52
C GLU A 26 -43.12 -22.10 -35.04
N MET A 27 -44.13 -22.52 -34.27
CA MET A 27 -44.10 -22.39 -32.81
C MET A 27 -42.90 -23.13 -32.19
N LEU A 28 -42.59 -24.34 -32.65
CA LEU A 28 -41.44 -25.10 -32.17
C LEU A 28 -40.12 -24.37 -32.44
N ASN A 29 -39.95 -23.83 -33.64
CA ASN A 29 -38.74 -23.07 -34.02
C ASN A 29 -38.58 -21.80 -33.18
N ILE A 30 -39.67 -21.06 -32.93
CA ILE A 30 -39.65 -19.90 -32.03
C ILE A 30 -39.25 -20.31 -30.62
N LEU A 31 -39.76 -21.44 -30.13
CA LEU A 31 -39.48 -21.94 -28.79
C LEU A 31 -38.01 -22.37 -28.65
N VAL A 32 -37.46 -23.05 -29.67
CA VAL A 32 -36.04 -23.44 -29.73
C VAL A 32 -35.15 -22.21 -29.74
N SER A 33 -35.46 -21.22 -30.59
CA SER A 33 -34.72 -19.95 -30.64
C SER A 33 -34.75 -19.20 -29.31
N GLY A 34 -35.91 -19.21 -28.63
CA GLY A 34 -36.06 -18.67 -27.29
C GLY A 34 -35.19 -19.37 -26.25
N ILE A 35 -35.13 -20.70 -26.27
CA ILE A 35 -34.28 -21.50 -25.38
C ILE A 35 -32.79 -21.21 -25.64
N GLU A 36 -32.37 -21.13 -26.90
CA GLU A 36 -30.99 -20.80 -27.25
C GLU A 36 -30.61 -19.40 -26.75
N THR A 37 -31.51 -18.42 -26.90
CA THR A 37 -31.30 -17.06 -26.40
C THR A 37 -31.15 -17.04 -24.88
N LEU A 38 -32.04 -17.72 -24.15
CA LEU A 38 -31.96 -17.83 -22.69
C LEU A 38 -30.69 -18.56 -22.23
N THR A 39 -30.24 -19.57 -22.98
CA THR A 39 -29.00 -20.30 -22.69
C THR A 39 -27.78 -19.39 -22.84
N ASN A 40 -27.76 -18.56 -23.87
CA ASN A 40 -26.68 -17.59 -24.09
C ASN A 40 -26.67 -16.50 -23.00
N ASP A 41 -27.84 -16.02 -22.58
CA ASP A 41 -27.97 -15.05 -21.50
C ASP A 41 -27.48 -15.63 -20.16
N GLU A 42 -27.82 -16.89 -19.85
CA GLU A 42 -27.32 -17.59 -18.67
C GLU A 42 -25.79 -17.70 -18.66
N GLN A 43 -25.18 -18.01 -19.80
CA GLN A 43 -23.73 -18.04 -19.97
C GLN A 43 -23.09 -16.66 -19.79
N CYS A 44 -23.74 -15.61 -20.31
CA CYS A 44 -23.28 -14.23 -20.16
C CYS A 44 -23.28 -13.82 -18.68
N LEU A 45 -24.39 -14.08 -17.98
CA LEU A 45 -24.55 -13.77 -16.56
C LEU A 45 -23.54 -14.54 -15.69
N THR A 46 -23.26 -15.81 -16.00
CA THR A 46 -22.24 -16.58 -15.28
C THR A 46 -20.83 -16.03 -15.50
N HIS A 47 -20.51 -15.56 -16.70
CA HIS A 47 -19.23 -14.90 -16.96
C HIS A 47 -19.08 -13.57 -16.21
N GLU A 48 -20.13 -12.73 -16.20
CA GLU A 48 -20.15 -11.49 -15.43
C GLU A 48 -19.98 -11.74 -13.92
N ALA A 49 -20.67 -12.75 -13.39
CA ALA A 49 -20.53 -13.14 -11.99
C ALA A 49 -19.08 -13.55 -11.64
N LEU A 50 -18.40 -14.29 -12.53
CA LEU A 50 -16.99 -14.65 -12.36
C LEU A 50 -16.07 -13.42 -12.38
N GLN A 51 -16.30 -12.46 -13.28
CA GLN A 51 -15.53 -11.21 -13.30
C GLN A 51 -15.71 -10.40 -12.02
N ILE A 52 -16.95 -10.30 -11.52
CA ILE A 52 -17.24 -9.63 -10.26
C ILE A 52 -16.50 -10.31 -9.11
N GLN A 53 -16.50 -11.64 -9.06
CA GLN A 53 -15.79 -12.40 -8.03
C GLN A 53 -14.28 -12.17 -8.05
N ILE A 54 -13.67 -12.11 -9.24
CA ILE A 54 -12.24 -11.79 -9.40
C ILE A 54 -11.95 -10.37 -8.91
N THR A 55 -12.79 -9.40 -9.30
CA THR A 55 -12.63 -7.99 -8.92
C THR A 55 -12.78 -7.79 -7.40
N LEU A 56 -13.70 -8.49 -6.77
CA LEU A 56 -13.83 -8.47 -5.30
C LEU A 56 -12.59 -9.05 -4.63
N SER A 57 -12.01 -10.12 -5.19
CA SER A 57 -10.82 -10.76 -4.65
C SER A 57 -9.58 -9.85 -4.77
N THR A 58 -9.42 -9.15 -5.90
CA THR A 58 -8.33 -8.19 -6.08
C THR A 58 -8.48 -6.98 -5.16
N LEU A 59 -9.69 -6.42 -5.06
CA LEU A 59 -9.95 -5.27 -4.19
C LEU A 59 -9.74 -5.62 -2.71
N ALA A 60 -10.13 -6.81 -2.27
CA ALA A 60 -9.86 -7.29 -0.91
C ALA A 60 -8.35 -7.38 -0.62
N ALA A 61 -7.55 -7.81 -1.60
CA ALA A 61 -6.09 -7.84 -1.45
C ALA A 61 -5.49 -6.43 -1.35
N GLU A 62 -6.00 -5.46 -2.13
CA GLU A 62 -5.59 -4.06 -2.03
C GLU A 62 -5.98 -3.43 -0.69
N GLN A 63 -7.19 -3.70 -0.19
CA GLN A 63 -7.63 -3.26 1.14
C GLN A 63 -6.71 -3.82 2.23
N SER A 64 -6.27 -5.07 2.13
CA SER A 64 -5.32 -5.65 3.09
C SER A 64 -3.97 -4.93 3.06
N LYS A 65 -3.47 -4.53 1.87
CA LYS A 65 -2.21 -3.76 1.76
C LYS A 65 -2.33 -2.38 2.39
N VAL A 66 -3.42 -1.67 2.11
CA VAL A 66 -3.69 -0.35 2.69
C VAL A 66 -3.82 -0.46 4.21
N LYS A 67 -4.52 -1.47 4.71
CA LYS A 67 -4.67 -1.71 6.15
C LYS A 67 -3.32 -1.93 6.83
N LEU A 68 -2.44 -2.75 6.25
CA LEU A 68 -1.08 -2.94 6.76
C LEU A 68 -0.28 -1.64 6.77
N SER A 69 -0.34 -0.84 5.70
CA SER A 69 0.36 0.46 5.64
C SER A 69 -0.16 1.46 6.67
N ILE A 70 -1.47 1.46 6.94
CA ILE A 70 -2.07 2.29 7.99
C ILE A 70 -1.60 1.81 9.37
N GLU A 71 -1.58 0.50 9.62
CA GLU A 71 -1.11 -0.07 10.87
C GLU A 71 0.37 0.27 11.13
N GLU A 72 1.23 0.12 10.13
CA GLU A 72 2.64 0.53 10.20
C GLU A 72 2.78 2.02 10.52
N SER A 73 1.96 2.87 9.89
CA SER A 73 1.94 4.31 10.15
C SER A 73 1.44 4.64 11.56
N ASN A 74 0.45 3.91 12.07
CA ASN A 74 -0.09 4.07 13.41
C ASN A 74 0.94 3.68 14.48
N ILE A 75 1.64 2.56 14.30
CA ILE A 75 2.74 2.14 15.19
C ILE A 75 3.83 3.22 15.24
N PHE A 76 4.19 3.81 14.09
CA PHE A 76 5.14 4.93 14.05
C PHE A 76 4.62 6.15 14.83
N LEU A 77 3.36 6.54 14.62
CA LEU A 77 2.71 7.65 15.32
C LEU A 77 2.61 7.40 16.84
N GLU A 78 2.32 6.17 17.28
CA GLU A 78 2.34 5.82 18.70
C GLU A 78 3.74 5.97 19.28
N GLY A 79 4.79 5.54 18.56
CA GLY A 79 6.18 5.79 18.93
C GLY A 79 6.52 7.27 19.07
N VAL A 80 5.96 8.13 18.21
CA VAL A 80 6.11 9.60 18.31
C VAL A 80 5.32 10.17 19.50
N LYS A 81 4.11 9.66 19.78
CA LYS A 81 3.29 10.10 20.93
C LYS A 81 3.89 9.72 22.28
N HIS A 82 4.56 8.57 22.37
CA HIS A 82 5.32 8.17 23.55
C HIS A 82 6.58 9.03 23.77
N ASN A 83 7.01 9.77 22.74
CA ASN A 83 7.97 10.86 22.83
C ASN A 83 7.24 12.14 23.29
N GLN A 84 6.63 12.06 24.47
CA GLN A 84 5.65 13.00 25.03
C GLN A 84 6.23 14.40 25.39
N ASP A 85 7.22 14.87 24.65
CA ASP A 85 7.94 16.09 24.97
C ASP A 85 8.42 16.83 23.72
N LEU A 86 7.61 16.83 22.66
CA LEU A 86 7.88 17.66 21.47
C LEU A 86 7.95 19.16 21.83
N SER A 87 7.22 19.59 22.87
CA SER A 87 7.28 20.94 23.42
C SER A 87 8.63 21.22 24.11
N SER A 88 9.19 20.27 24.87
CA SER A 88 10.54 20.47 25.43
C SER A 88 11.65 20.31 24.39
N LEU A 89 11.41 19.59 23.29
CA LEU A 89 12.32 19.59 22.14
C LEU A 89 12.35 20.96 21.46
N GLN A 90 11.21 21.63 21.35
CA GLN A 90 11.12 22.96 20.75
C GLN A 90 11.82 24.02 21.62
N GLU A 91 11.56 24.02 22.94
CA GLU A 91 12.24 24.88 23.91
C GLU A 91 13.77 24.64 23.93
N LYS A 92 14.20 23.37 23.86
CA LYS A 92 15.63 23.03 23.76
C LYS A 92 16.25 23.45 22.43
N VAL A 93 15.50 23.47 21.32
CA VAL A 93 16.03 23.94 20.03
C VAL A 93 16.41 25.42 20.09
N ASP A 94 15.63 26.24 20.80
CA ASP A 94 15.93 27.66 20.98
C ASP A 94 17.17 27.87 21.90
N ASP A 95 17.28 27.10 22.99
CA ASP A 95 18.50 27.07 23.81
C ASP A 95 19.72 26.58 23.02
N LEU A 96 19.53 25.64 22.11
CA LEU A 96 20.59 25.13 21.23
C LEU A 96 21.01 26.17 20.18
N GLN A 97 20.10 26.99 19.67
CA GLN A 97 20.43 28.10 18.78
C GLN A 97 21.23 29.17 19.49
N PHE A 98 20.84 29.54 20.72
CA PHE A 98 21.59 30.48 21.55
C PHE A 98 23.00 29.95 21.89
N ASN A 99 23.10 28.67 22.26
CA ASN A 99 24.37 28.07 22.64
C ASN A 99 25.27 27.70 21.46
N ALA A 100 24.75 27.54 20.24
CA ALA A 100 25.56 27.34 19.02
C ALA A 100 26.23 28.63 18.54
N GLN A 101 25.67 29.80 18.87
CA GLN A 101 26.32 31.11 18.63
C GLN A 101 27.49 31.35 19.59
N SER A 102 27.48 30.70 20.75
CA SER A 102 28.62 30.57 21.64
C SER A 102 29.47 29.39 21.13
N GLU A 103 30.72 29.60 20.70
CA GLU A 103 31.63 28.58 20.14
C GLU A 103 31.95 27.37 21.05
N ARG A 104 31.21 27.16 22.15
CA ARG A 104 31.41 26.13 23.18
C ARG A 104 30.70 24.79 22.94
N LEU A 105 29.62 24.71 22.16
CA LEU A 105 28.91 23.44 21.95
C LEU A 105 29.18 22.84 20.56
N THR A 106 30.09 21.87 20.51
CA THR A 106 30.43 21.15 19.28
C THR A 106 29.43 20.06 18.90
N SER A 107 28.59 19.61 19.85
CA SER A 107 27.64 18.51 19.64
C SER A 107 26.33 18.67 20.41
N ILE A 108 25.22 18.33 19.75
CA ILE A 108 23.85 18.36 20.24
C ILE A 108 23.36 16.91 20.37
N TYR A 109 22.71 16.57 21.48
CA TYR A 109 22.14 15.24 21.68
C TYR A 109 20.61 15.31 21.70
N SER A 110 19.96 14.35 21.04
CA SER A 110 18.52 14.15 21.26
C SER A 110 18.29 13.56 22.65
N PRO A 111 17.09 13.75 23.23
CA PRO A 111 16.61 12.90 24.31
C PRO A 111 16.71 11.41 23.91
N PRO A 112 16.96 10.52 24.89
CA PRO A 112 16.86 9.08 24.65
C PRO A 112 15.44 8.70 24.25
N PHE A 113 15.31 7.77 23.31
CA PHE A 113 14.06 7.19 22.88
C PHE A 113 14.21 5.67 22.73
N TYR A 114 13.10 4.95 22.66
CA TYR A 114 13.09 3.50 22.58
C TYR A 114 12.49 3.02 21.27
N SER A 115 12.96 1.88 20.76
CA SER A 115 12.34 1.25 19.58
C SER A 115 10.95 0.66 19.88
N SER A 116 10.68 0.32 21.13
CA SER A 116 9.41 -0.24 21.66
C SER A 116 9.46 -0.18 23.21
N PRO A 117 8.35 -0.45 23.94
CA PRO A 117 8.34 -0.37 25.41
C PRO A 117 9.46 -1.16 26.12
N ASN A 118 9.83 -2.33 25.56
CA ASN A 118 10.93 -3.16 26.05
C ASN A 118 12.05 -3.27 25.01
N GLY A 119 12.23 -2.22 24.22
CA GLY A 119 13.11 -2.18 23.05
C GLY A 119 14.49 -1.60 23.33
N TYR A 120 15.24 -1.35 22.25
CA TYR A 120 16.56 -0.73 22.32
C TYR A 120 16.41 0.73 22.73
N LYS A 121 17.21 1.15 23.71
CA LYS A 121 17.40 2.55 24.04
C LYS A 121 18.41 3.19 23.10
N MET A 122 18.06 4.33 22.54
CA MET A 122 18.84 4.99 21.51
C MET A 122 18.74 6.52 21.61
N ARG A 123 19.69 7.21 21.01
CA ARG A 123 19.66 8.67 20.83
C ARG A 123 20.39 9.07 19.55
N ALA A 124 20.18 10.30 19.11
CA ALA A 124 20.96 10.92 18.04
C ALA A 124 21.96 11.93 18.60
N CYS A 125 23.09 12.11 17.90
CA CYS A 125 24.08 13.12 18.20
C CYS A 125 24.45 13.90 16.93
N LEU A 126 24.26 15.22 16.95
CA LEU A 126 24.51 16.13 15.83
C LEU A 126 25.71 17.03 16.14
N TYR A 127 26.73 17.00 15.30
CA TYR A 127 27.85 17.94 15.31
C TYR A 127 27.63 18.98 14.22
N LEU A 128 27.35 20.23 14.62
CA LEU A 128 27.11 21.33 13.67
C LEU A 128 28.37 21.67 12.87
N ASN A 129 29.53 21.62 13.51
CA ASN A 129 30.83 21.84 12.87
C ASN A 129 31.48 20.54 12.39
N GLY A 130 30.71 19.47 12.23
CA GLY A 130 31.22 18.18 11.76
C GLY A 130 32.10 17.44 12.76
N ASN A 131 32.46 16.21 12.43
CA ASN A 131 33.32 15.36 13.24
C ASN A 131 34.37 14.67 12.37
N GLY A 132 35.57 14.43 12.91
CA GLY A 132 36.68 13.79 12.21
C GLY A 132 37.05 14.49 10.89
N ASN A 133 37.09 13.75 9.78
CA ASN A 133 37.46 14.25 8.45
C ASN A 133 36.47 15.27 7.85
N ALA A 134 35.32 15.47 8.50
CA ALA A 134 34.32 16.45 8.09
C ALA A 134 34.29 17.70 8.98
N CYS A 135 35.26 17.82 9.92
CA CYS A 135 35.37 18.97 10.81
C CYS A 135 35.43 20.30 10.02
N CYS A 136 34.67 21.29 10.50
CA CYS A 136 34.51 22.64 9.98
C CYS A 136 33.88 22.78 8.58
N ILE A 137 33.52 21.68 7.89
CA ILE A 137 33.06 21.74 6.48
C ILE A 137 31.62 21.23 6.32
N ARG A 138 31.19 20.27 7.15
CA ARG A 138 29.87 19.64 7.05
C ARG A 138 29.28 19.38 8.43
N MET A 139 27.97 19.34 8.54
CA MET A 139 27.31 18.78 9.71
C MET A 139 27.47 17.25 9.74
N SER A 140 27.60 16.65 10.92
CA SER A 140 27.69 15.20 11.09
C SER A 140 26.64 14.71 12.07
N LEU A 141 25.80 13.75 11.65
CA LEU A 141 24.75 13.16 12.48
C LEU A 141 25.06 11.69 12.75
N PHE A 142 24.96 11.30 14.01
CA PHE A 142 25.28 9.95 14.49
C PHE A 142 24.09 9.32 15.19
N PHE A 143 23.93 8.02 14.97
CA PHE A 143 23.02 7.16 15.72
C PHE A 143 23.79 6.51 16.86
N VAL A 144 23.24 6.55 18.06
CA VAL A 144 23.88 6.04 19.27
C VAL A 144 22.95 5.03 19.93
N LEU A 145 23.39 3.77 20.02
CA LEU A 145 22.77 2.78 20.91
C LEU A 145 23.25 3.03 22.33
N MET A 146 22.31 2.98 23.28
CA MET A 146 22.57 3.22 24.69
C MET A 146 22.32 1.94 25.48
N ARG A 147 23.05 1.79 26.58
CA ARG A 147 22.81 0.71 27.53
C ARG A 147 21.49 0.90 28.27
N ASP A 148 20.74 -0.18 28.45
CA ASP A 148 19.51 -0.20 29.24
C ASP A 148 19.25 -1.55 29.93
N LEU A 149 18.25 -1.59 30.82
CA LEU A 149 17.91 -2.79 31.58
C LEU A 149 17.38 -3.93 30.68
N ASN A 150 16.81 -3.58 29.53
CA ASN A 150 16.26 -4.54 28.58
C ASN A 150 17.32 -5.18 27.66
N ASP A 151 18.58 -4.72 27.67
CA ASP A 151 19.61 -5.25 26.77
C ASP A 151 19.76 -6.79 26.80
N PRO A 152 19.66 -7.49 27.95
CA PRO A 152 19.79 -8.95 27.99
C PRO A 152 18.72 -9.73 27.20
N ILE A 153 17.55 -9.12 26.94
CA ILE A 153 16.46 -9.75 26.18
C ILE A 153 16.47 -9.35 24.69
N LEU A 154 17.35 -8.42 24.31
CA LEU A 154 17.43 -7.90 22.95
C LEU A 154 18.45 -8.66 22.11
N LYS A 155 18.25 -8.65 20.78
CA LYS A 155 19.16 -9.31 19.84
C LYS A 155 20.34 -8.40 19.50
N PHE A 156 21.56 -8.91 19.62
CA PHE A 156 22.76 -8.21 19.19
C PHE A 156 23.55 -9.04 18.16
N PRO A 157 24.30 -8.40 17.23
CA PRO A 157 24.39 -6.95 17.05
C PRO A 157 23.10 -6.36 16.48
N PHE A 158 22.85 -5.08 16.78
CA PHE A 158 21.70 -4.34 16.29
C PHE A 158 21.73 -4.30 14.74
N ASN A 159 20.67 -4.80 14.09
CA ASN A 159 20.62 -5.00 12.63
C ASN A 159 19.33 -4.43 12.00
N TYR A 160 18.73 -3.44 12.64
CA TYR A 160 17.55 -2.74 12.10
C TYR A 160 18.00 -1.58 11.21
N LYS A 161 17.20 -1.27 10.18
CA LYS A 161 17.44 -0.12 9.30
C LYS A 161 17.26 1.16 10.12
N VAL A 162 18.27 2.02 10.11
CA VAL A 162 18.22 3.37 10.68
C VAL A 162 18.00 4.35 9.55
N THR A 163 17.01 5.24 9.71
CA THR A 163 16.70 6.30 8.74
C THR A 163 16.76 7.64 9.45
N PHE A 164 17.55 8.56 8.91
CA PHE A 164 17.55 9.96 9.32
C PHE A 164 16.70 10.76 8.34
N CYS A 165 15.90 11.68 8.87
CA CYS A 165 15.14 12.63 8.08
C CYS A 165 15.39 14.03 8.64
N LEU A 166 15.94 14.92 7.82
CA LEU A 166 16.06 16.34 8.11
C LEU A 166 14.94 17.08 7.37
N TYR A 167 13.97 17.57 8.13
CA TYR A 167 12.80 18.25 7.60
C TYR A 167 13.13 19.70 7.23
N GLY A 168 12.99 20.05 5.96
CA GLY A 168 12.95 21.44 5.49
C GLY A 168 11.77 22.19 6.13
N GLN A 169 12.04 23.39 6.67
CA GLN A 169 11.05 24.21 7.39
C GLN A 169 10.20 25.09 6.45
N ILE A 170 10.55 25.16 5.17
CA ILE A 170 9.85 25.99 4.17
C ILE A 170 8.85 25.12 3.40
N PRO A 171 7.62 25.60 3.15
CA PRO A 171 6.68 24.91 2.28
C PRO A 171 7.33 24.59 0.93
N GLN A 172 7.16 23.35 0.44
CA GLN A 172 7.70 22.83 -0.83
C GLN A 172 9.22 22.51 -0.84
N GLN A 173 9.94 22.70 0.28
CA GLN A 173 11.31 22.24 0.39
C GLN A 173 11.37 20.71 0.56
N ARG A 174 12.17 20.03 -0.26
CA ARG A 174 12.40 18.58 -0.11
C ARG A 174 13.14 18.29 1.19
N HIS A 175 12.67 17.31 1.94
CA HIS A 175 13.37 16.78 3.11
C HIS A 175 14.60 15.99 2.66
N ILE A 176 15.68 16.05 3.45
CA ILE A 176 16.88 15.25 3.22
C ILE A 176 16.71 13.95 4.01
N ILE A 177 16.67 12.82 3.31
CA ILE A 177 16.47 11.50 3.91
C ILE A 177 17.66 10.64 3.55
N ASP A 178 18.27 10.03 4.55
CA ASP A 178 19.33 9.05 4.35
C ASP A 178 19.11 7.85 5.29
N SER A 179 19.54 6.67 4.86
CA SER A 179 19.34 5.46 5.65
C SER A 179 20.49 4.48 5.50
N PHE A 180 20.79 3.79 6.58
CA PHE A 180 21.79 2.74 6.58
C PHE A 180 21.29 1.51 7.35
N ARG A 181 21.86 0.36 7.04
CA ARG A 181 21.74 -0.85 7.86
C ARG A 181 23.08 -1.07 8.56
N PRO A 182 23.13 -1.10 9.90
CA PRO A 182 24.34 -1.36 10.63
C PRO A 182 24.99 -2.67 10.20
N GLY A 183 26.28 -2.63 9.86
CA GLY A 183 27.02 -3.85 9.54
C GLY A 183 27.28 -4.68 10.80
N ILE A 184 27.07 -6.00 10.72
CA ILE A 184 27.28 -6.98 11.81
C ILE A 184 28.71 -6.91 12.40
N LYS A 185 29.69 -6.47 11.59
CA LYS A 185 31.10 -6.34 11.98
C LYS A 185 31.45 -5.01 12.69
N SER A 186 30.51 -4.07 12.79
CA SER A 186 30.77 -2.79 13.43
C SER A 186 30.67 -2.91 14.94
N ASN A 187 31.72 -2.44 15.64
CA ASN A 187 31.77 -2.43 17.11
C ASN A 187 30.71 -1.51 17.71
N SER A 188 30.24 -0.49 16.97
CA SER A 188 29.25 0.49 17.45
C SER A 188 27.83 -0.08 17.63
N PHE A 189 27.58 -1.31 17.17
CA PHE A 189 26.26 -1.93 17.20
C PHE A 189 26.24 -3.27 17.94
N GLN A 190 27.31 -3.59 18.67
CA GLN A 190 27.34 -4.70 19.61
C GLN A 190 26.54 -4.35 20.87
N SER A 191 26.36 -5.32 21.77
CA SER A 191 25.77 -5.07 23.09
C SER A 191 26.57 -3.98 23.83
N PRO A 192 25.92 -2.92 24.33
CA PRO A 192 26.54 -1.88 25.15
C PRO A 192 27.03 -2.35 26.53
#